data_AF-A0A8C1PEP7-F1
#
_entry.id   AF-A0A8C1PEP7-F1
#
_cell.length_a   1.000
_cell.length_b   1.000
_cell.length_c   1.000
_cell.angle_alpha   90.00
_cell.angle_beta   90.00
_cell.angle_gamma   90.00
#
_symmetry.space_group_name_H-M   'P 1'
#
loop_
_entity.id
_entity.type
_entity.pdbx_description
1 polymer ?
#
loop_
_entity_poly.entity_id
_entity_poly.type
_entity_poly.pdbx_seq_one_letter_code
_entity_poly.pdbx_strand_id
1 'polypeptide(L)'
;ICGCEVFIWCVCDLQEPSSKRVKPLSRVTSLASLIPPVKAAPLKRIGQTLQRSISFRSDCRPEIIAPRPWSRQIAPAITKRRDSKLWSETFDVGLGHMLSSKEIKRQEAIFELSQGEQDLIEDLKLAKKAYHDPMLKLSIMTEHELNQIFGTLDSLIPLHEDLLSRLREARKPDGSTDHMGHILVDWLPCLEIYNSYCSNQVAAKALLDHKKQDHRVHDFLQRCLESPFSRKLDLWNFLDIPRSRLVKYPLLLREILKHTPNEHPDRQHLHHAINMIQSIMADINTQTGESECRYYKERLLYLESGQRDLLIDSSRILSCHGELKNNRGVKLHVFLFQDVLVVTRAVTQNEQLCYQLYRQPIPVRDLQWEDLQDGEIRLGGSIRGAFSNNERTKNFFRVVFRSGGQLQTHCFQASDAFNKQQWLNCIRQAKEAVGSAESDPRFPSVQTACQDRARPCSDIMMDTTDASADLSTECPPMHLTDITVTPVKV
;
A
#
# COMPACT_ATOMS: atom_id res chain seq x y z
N ILE A 1 -19.67 10.48 29.28
CA ILE A 1 -20.16 9.13 28.94
C ILE A 1 -19.67 8.86 27.52
N CYS A 2 -18.67 7.99 27.40
CA CYS A 2 -17.89 7.71 26.19
C CYS A 2 -18.76 7.27 25.01
N GLY A 3 -18.52 7.86 23.83
CA GLY A 3 -19.00 7.35 22.55
C GLY A 3 -17.79 6.98 21.68
N CYS A 4 -17.37 5.72 21.74
CA CYS A 4 -16.45 5.14 20.78
C CYS A 4 -17.25 4.82 19.51
N GLU A 5 -17.01 5.52 18.41
CA GLU A 5 -17.55 5.13 17.10
C GLU A 5 -16.70 4.00 16.50
N VAL A 6 -17.06 2.78 16.89
CA VAL A 6 -16.78 1.55 16.15
C VAL A 6 -17.65 1.60 14.89
N PHE A 7 -17.02 1.53 13.71
CA PHE A 7 -17.74 1.35 12.43
C PHE A 7 -18.47 0.01 12.41
N ILE A 8 -19.68 -0.02 12.96
CA ILE A 8 -20.67 -1.09 12.79
C ILE A 8 -21.32 -0.88 11.43
N TRP A 9 -21.09 -1.82 10.51
CA TRP A 9 -21.82 -1.89 9.25
C TRP A 9 -23.25 -2.37 9.53
N CYS A 10 -24.22 -1.47 9.33
CA CYS A 10 -25.64 -1.76 9.41
C CYS A 10 -26.06 -2.66 8.24
N VAL A 11 -26.69 -3.79 8.59
CA VAL A 11 -27.25 -4.81 7.69
C VAL A 11 -28.60 -4.30 7.19
N CYS A 12 -28.78 -4.21 5.86
CA CYS A 12 -30.10 -4.06 5.28
C CYS A 12 -30.81 -5.43 5.29
N ASP A 13 -31.82 -5.56 6.14
CA ASP A 13 -32.83 -6.62 6.06
C ASP A 13 -33.65 -6.45 4.76
N LEU A 14 -33.54 -7.43 3.87
CA LEU A 14 -34.49 -7.63 2.78
C LEU A 14 -35.36 -8.84 3.15
N GLN A 15 -36.55 -8.54 3.65
CA GLN A 15 -37.62 -9.51 3.82
C GLN A 15 -38.38 -9.66 2.49
N GLU A 16 -38.21 -10.79 1.81
CA GLU A 16 -39.03 -11.17 0.65
C GLU A 16 -40.13 -12.19 1.05
N PRO A 17 -41.36 -12.08 0.51
CA PRO A 17 -42.45 -12.97 0.83
C PRO A 17 -42.43 -14.28 0.02
N SER A 18 -42.86 -15.34 0.69
CA SER A 18 -43.05 -16.69 0.17
C SER A 18 -44.14 -16.78 -0.91
N SER A 19 -43.82 -17.38 -2.06
CA SER A 19 -44.77 -18.26 -2.78
C SER A 19 -44.05 -19.37 -3.54
N LYS A 20 -44.54 -20.60 -3.37
CA LYS A 20 -43.95 -21.86 -3.87
C LYS A 20 -44.16 -22.04 -5.38
N ARG A 21 -43.13 -22.53 -6.09
CA ARG A 21 -43.28 -23.47 -7.22
C ARG A 21 -42.00 -24.30 -7.43
N VAL A 22 -42.16 -25.61 -7.44
CA VAL A 22 -41.10 -26.64 -7.60
C VAL A 22 -40.71 -26.78 -9.08
N LYS A 23 -39.40 -26.70 -9.39
CA LYS A 23 -38.76 -27.09 -10.68
C LYS A 23 -37.30 -27.54 -10.45
N PRO A 24 -36.72 -28.38 -11.34
CA PRO A 24 -35.62 -29.31 -11.02
C PRO A 24 -34.23 -28.67 -10.93
N LEU A 25 -33.31 -29.37 -10.24
CA LEU A 25 -31.93 -28.98 -9.90
C LEU A 25 -31.22 -28.15 -10.97
N SER A 26 -31.02 -26.88 -10.68
CA SER A 26 -30.13 -25.97 -11.42
C SER A 26 -28.66 -26.23 -11.04
N ARG A 27 -27.80 -26.37 -12.06
CA ARG A 27 -26.34 -26.41 -11.97
C ARG A 27 -25.78 -25.42 -10.94
N VAL A 28 -24.92 -25.90 -10.04
CA VAL A 28 -24.18 -25.06 -9.09
C VAL A 28 -23.20 -24.21 -9.89
N THR A 29 -23.43 -22.90 -9.92
CA THR A 29 -22.54 -21.94 -10.59
C THR A 29 -21.29 -21.72 -9.74
N SER A 30 -20.12 -21.88 -10.36
CA SER A 30 -18.82 -21.47 -9.82
C SER A 30 -18.87 -20.06 -9.19
N LEU A 31 -18.21 -19.91 -8.04
CA LEU A 31 -18.02 -18.65 -7.33
C LEU A 31 -17.16 -17.64 -8.11
N ALA A 32 -16.69 -17.99 -9.32
CA ALA A 32 -16.18 -17.06 -10.33
C ALA A 32 -17.12 -15.87 -10.63
N SER A 33 -18.38 -15.94 -10.19
CA SER A 33 -19.42 -14.91 -10.34
C SER A 33 -19.41 -13.84 -9.24
N LEU A 34 -18.63 -13.98 -8.16
CA LEU A 34 -18.54 -12.97 -7.09
C LEU A 34 -17.76 -11.71 -7.51
N ILE A 35 -17.18 -11.67 -8.72
CA ILE A 35 -16.55 -10.49 -9.30
C ILE A 35 -16.82 -10.44 -10.83
N PRO A 36 -17.36 -9.34 -11.39
CA PRO A 36 -17.49 -9.16 -12.85
C PRO A 36 -16.12 -9.19 -13.56
N PRO A 37 -16.07 -9.53 -14.86
CA PRO A 37 -14.82 -9.56 -15.61
C PRO A 37 -14.15 -8.19 -15.63
N VAL A 38 -12.81 -8.18 -15.47
CA VAL A 38 -11.95 -7.01 -15.74
C VAL A 38 -12.09 -6.63 -17.22
N LYS A 39 -13.07 -5.79 -17.51
CA LYS A 39 -12.92 -4.72 -18.51
C LYS A 39 -12.47 -3.50 -17.72
N ALA A 40 -11.48 -2.80 -18.23
CA ALA A 40 -10.91 -1.60 -17.63
C ALA A 40 -12.00 -0.53 -17.41
N ALA A 41 -12.62 -0.57 -16.23
CA ALA A 41 -13.44 0.45 -15.62
C ALA A 41 -13.08 0.47 -14.12
N PRO A 42 -12.92 1.64 -13.49
CA PRO A 42 -12.16 1.77 -12.25
C PRO A 42 -12.96 1.27 -11.03
N LEU A 43 -12.81 -0.01 -10.69
CA LEU A 43 -13.29 -0.58 -9.42
C LEU A 43 -12.35 -0.20 -8.29
N LYS A 44 -12.59 0.98 -7.73
CA LYS A 44 -12.04 1.47 -6.46
C LYS A 44 -12.87 0.93 -5.32
N ARG A 45 -12.40 -0.12 -4.64
CA ARG A 45 -12.63 -0.30 -3.18
C ARG A 45 -12.03 -1.55 -2.56
N ILE A 46 -11.72 -2.59 -3.33
CA ILE A 46 -11.29 -3.87 -2.72
C ILE A 46 -9.76 -3.98 -2.64
N GLY A 47 -9.03 -3.28 -3.50
CA GLY A 47 -7.56 -3.30 -3.52
C GLY A 47 -6.86 -2.34 -2.56
N GLN A 48 -7.57 -1.53 -1.76
CA GLN A 48 -6.97 -0.49 -0.90
C GLN A 48 -6.81 -0.89 0.58
N THR A 49 -7.23 -2.10 0.98
CA THR A 49 -7.26 -2.51 2.39
C THR A 49 -5.90 -2.63 3.07
N LEU A 50 -4.79 -2.57 2.30
CA LEU A 50 -3.41 -2.59 2.81
C LEU A 50 -2.59 -1.37 2.37
N GLN A 51 -3.21 -0.37 1.75
CA GLN A 51 -2.55 0.90 1.42
C GLN A 51 -3.01 1.95 2.43
N ARG A 52 -2.18 2.19 3.45
CA ARG A 52 -2.45 3.20 4.49
C ARG A 52 -2.39 4.63 3.94
N SER A 53 -1.51 4.89 2.96
CA SER A 53 -1.47 6.15 2.24
C SER A 53 -2.09 6.01 0.84
N ILE A 54 -2.72 7.08 0.37
CA ILE A 54 -3.19 7.15 -1.01
C ILE A 54 -2.09 7.77 -1.88
N SER A 55 -1.43 6.95 -2.70
CA SER A 55 -0.48 7.39 -3.72
C SER A 55 -1.20 7.77 -5.02
N PHE A 56 -1.17 9.05 -5.39
CA PHE A 56 -1.73 9.55 -6.65
C PHE A 56 -0.64 9.61 -7.73
N ARG A 57 -0.50 8.52 -8.50
CA ARG A 57 0.33 8.52 -9.72
C ARG A 57 -0.55 8.65 -10.96
N SER A 58 -0.12 9.50 -11.89
CA SER A 58 -0.70 9.59 -13.21
C SER A 58 0.10 8.66 -14.13
N ASP A 59 -0.49 7.56 -14.60
CA ASP A 59 0.13 6.77 -15.66
C ASP A 59 0.15 7.63 -16.94
N CYS A 60 1.34 8.07 -17.36
CA CYS A 60 1.51 8.70 -18.67
C CYS A 60 1.28 7.65 -19.75
N ARG A 61 0.14 7.69 -20.44
CA ARG A 61 -0.02 7.03 -21.74
C ARG A 61 1.01 7.63 -22.72
N PRO A 62 1.84 6.83 -23.41
CA PRO A 62 2.57 7.31 -24.57
C PRO A 62 1.58 7.69 -25.67
N GLU A 63 1.83 8.82 -26.33
CA GLU A 63 1.07 9.31 -27.47
C GLU A 63 1.01 8.28 -28.61
N ILE A 64 -0.14 8.22 -29.27
CA ILE A 64 -0.45 7.31 -30.37
C ILE A 64 0.38 7.72 -31.58
N ILE A 65 1.40 6.93 -31.91
CA ILE A 65 2.06 6.99 -33.23
C ILE A 65 1.09 6.36 -34.24
N ALA A 66 0.80 7.09 -35.32
CA ALA A 66 -0.11 6.68 -36.39
C ALA A 66 0.27 5.31 -37.00
N PRO A 67 -0.71 4.47 -37.40
CA PRO A 67 -0.43 3.13 -37.89
C PRO A 67 0.19 3.16 -39.30
N ARG A 68 1.33 2.45 -39.46
CA ARG A 68 1.91 2.13 -40.77
C ARG A 68 1.04 1.09 -41.49
N PRO A 69 0.86 1.19 -42.83
CA PRO A 69 -0.03 0.30 -43.58
C PRO A 69 0.73 -0.95 -44.06
N TRP A 70 0.95 -1.94 -43.18
CA TRP A 70 1.05 -3.37 -43.53
C TRP A 70 1.11 -4.24 -42.26
N SER A 71 -0.03 -4.63 -41.69
CA SER A 71 -0.07 -5.67 -40.65
C SER A 71 -0.68 -6.95 -41.21
N ARG A 72 0.10 -8.03 -41.27
CA ARG A 72 -0.45 -9.39 -41.40
C ARG A 72 -1.38 -9.62 -40.22
N GLN A 73 -2.59 -10.10 -40.48
CA GLN A 73 -3.53 -10.52 -39.45
C GLN A 73 -2.91 -11.68 -38.66
N ILE A 74 -2.40 -11.39 -37.46
CA ILE A 74 -2.10 -12.41 -36.46
C ILE A 74 -3.39 -12.57 -35.65
N ALA A 75 -3.94 -13.79 -35.67
CA ALA A 75 -5.12 -14.14 -34.90
C ALA A 75 -4.91 -13.82 -33.40
N PRO A 76 -5.95 -13.35 -32.69
CA PRO A 76 -5.83 -13.03 -31.27
C PRO A 76 -5.43 -14.30 -30.49
N ALA A 77 -4.28 -14.24 -29.81
CA ALA A 77 -3.85 -15.30 -28.92
C ALA A 77 -4.91 -15.49 -27.82
N ILE A 78 -5.54 -16.66 -27.80
CA ILE A 78 -6.46 -17.08 -26.74
C ILE A 78 -5.65 -17.12 -25.44
N THR A 79 -5.82 -16.10 -24.59
CA THR A 79 -5.33 -16.17 -23.22
C THR A 79 -6.16 -17.26 -22.53
N LYS A 80 -5.58 -18.45 -22.33
CA LYS A 80 -6.20 -19.48 -21.51
C LYS A 80 -6.30 -18.93 -20.09
N ARG A 81 -7.48 -18.43 -19.71
CA ARG A 81 -7.82 -18.28 -18.29
C ARG A 81 -7.69 -19.66 -17.66
N ARG A 82 -7.16 -19.73 -16.44
CA ARG A 82 -7.22 -20.98 -15.68
C ARG A 82 -8.71 -21.27 -15.45
N ASP A 83 -9.19 -22.38 -16.00
CA ASP A 83 -10.56 -22.82 -15.78
C ASP A 83 -10.72 -23.17 -14.29
N SER A 84 -11.66 -22.52 -13.63
CA SER A 84 -12.01 -22.81 -12.23
C SER A 84 -12.70 -24.17 -12.19
N LYS A 85 -11.96 -25.22 -11.83
CA LYS A 85 -12.51 -26.57 -11.67
C LYS A 85 -13.36 -26.62 -10.41
N LEU A 86 -14.60 -27.10 -10.54
CA LEU A 86 -15.45 -27.30 -9.37
C LEU A 86 -14.98 -28.53 -8.57
N TRP A 87 -15.21 -28.51 -7.26
CA TRP A 87 -14.97 -29.68 -6.41
C TRP A 87 -15.77 -30.89 -6.91
N SER A 88 -17.05 -30.69 -7.23
CA SER A 88 -17.95 -31.72 -7.76
C SER A 88 -17.58 -32.24 -9.14
N GLU A 89 -16.73 -31.54 -9.89
CA GLU A 89 -16.19 -31.98 -11.19
C GLU A 89 -14.85 -32.72 -11.02
N THR A 90 -14.17 -32.49 -9.90
CA THR A 90 -12.85 -33.07 -9.60
C THR A 90 -12.97 -34.42 -8.90
N PHE A 91 -14.04 -34.62 -8.11
CA PHE A 91 -14.31 -35.85 -7.39
C PHE A 91 -15.67 -36.41 -7.81
N ASP A 92 -15.71 -37.68 -8.22
CA ASP A 92 -16.96 -38.39 -8.55
C ASP A 92 -17.75 -38.65 -7.26
N VAL A 93 -18.56 -37.68 -6.86
CA VAL A 93 -19.47 -37.75 -5.69
C VAL A 93 -20.52 -38.86 -5.84
N GLY A 94 -20.61 -39.49 -7.02
CA GLY A 94 -21.67 -40.42 -7.42
C GLY A 94 -21.65 -41.83 -6.84
N LEU A 95 -20.68 -42.22 -5.99
CA LEU A 95 -20.51 -43.63 -5.59
C LEU A 95 -20.57 -43.96 -4.09
N GLY A 96 -20.92 -43.03 -3.18
CA GLY A 96 -20.97 -43.43 -1.75
C GLY A 96 -21.72 -42.61 -0.71
N HIS A 97 -22.03 -41.32 -0.93
CA HIS A 97 -22.75 -40.54 0.10
C HIS A 97 -23.59 -39.41 -0.50
N MET A 98 -24.88 -39.37 -0.16
CA MET A 98 -25.75 -38.23 -0.49
C MET A 98 -25.42 -37.05 0.43
N LEU A 99 -24.35 -36.31 0.12
CA LEU A 99 -24.04 -35.06 0.80
C LEU A 99 -25.19 -34.07 0.58
N SER A 100 -25.54 -33.33 1.64
CA SER A 100 -26.52 -32.26 1.52
C SER A 100 -25.99 -31.15 0.59
N SER A 101 -26.90 -30.41 -0.06
CA SER A 101 -26.50 -29.26 -0.89
C SER A 101 -25.66 -28.23 -0.13
N LYS A 102 -25.91 -28.08 1.19
CA LYS A 102 -25.12 -27.19 2.05
C LYS A 102 -23.71 -27.73 2.27
N GLU A 103 -23.56 -29.04 2.45
CA GLU A 103 -22.24 -29.66 2.60
C GLU A 103 -21.44 -29.64 1.30
N ILE A 104 -22.08 -29.83 0.15
CA ILE A 104 -21.42 -29.67 -1.17
C ILE A 104 -20.83 -28.26 -1.29
N LYS A 105 -21.60 -27.22 -0.95
CA LYS A 105 -21.11 -25.83 -0.96
C LYS A 105 -19.98 -25.58 0.03
N ARG A 106 -20.00 -26.25 1.19
CA ARG A 106 -18.88 -26.20 2.15
C ARG A 106 -17.62 -26.80 1.53
N GLN A 107 -17.70 -27.99 0.94
CA GLN A 107 -16.58 -28.64 0.27
C GLN A 107 -16.06 -27.83 -0.93
N GLU A 108 -16.94 -27.21 -1.70
CA GLU A 108 -16.56 -26.29 -2.78
C GLU A 108 -15.75 -25.10 -2.28
N ALA A 109 -16.19 -24.45 -1.19
CA ALA A 109 -15.47 -23.30 -0.61
C ALA A 109 -14.10 -23.71 -0.03
N ILE A 110 -14.00 -24.89 0.60
CA ILE A 110 -12.73 -25.45 1.09
C ILE A 110 -11.80 -25.76 -0.09
N PHE A 111 -12.34 -26.34 -1.16
CA PHE A 111 -11.58 -26.65 -2.36
C PHE A 111 -11.08 -25.37 -3.05
N GLU A 112 -11.91 -24.33 -3.15
CA GLU A 112 -11.51 -23.02 -3.70
C GLU A 112 -10.36 -22.39 -2.90
N LEU A 113 -10.38 -22.48 -1.57
CA LEU A 113 -9.25 -22.07 -0.74
C LEU A 113 -7.97 -22.79 -1.20
N SER A 114 -8.00 -24.13 -1.27
CA SER A 114 -6.83 -24.93 -1.66
C SER A 114 -6.34 -24.67 -3.11
N GLN A 115 -7.25 -24.47 -4.06
CA GLN A 115 -6.91 -24.13 -5.43
C GLN A 115 -6.27 -22.75 -5.50
N GLY A 116 -6.79 -21.79 -4.74
CA GLY A 116 -6.19 -20.46 -4.67
C GLY A 116 -4.78 -20.44 -4.06
N GLU A 117 -4.46 -21.36 -3.13
CA GLU A 117 -3.09 -21.53 -2.64
C GLU A 117 -2.17 -22.11 -3.72
N GLN A 118 -2.63 -23.13 -4.44
CA GLN A 118 -1.88 -23.70 -5.57
C GLN A 118 -1.62 -22.64 -6.65
N ASP A 119 -2.64 -21.88 -7.02
CA ASP A 119 -2.54 -20.81 -8.02
C ASP A 119 -1.54 -19.74 -7.62
N LEU A 120 -1.56 -19.34 -6.34
CA LEU A 120 -0.59 -18.40 -5.78
C LEU A 120 0.82 -18.95 -5.90
N ILE A 121 1.09 -20.16 -5.41
CA ILE A 121 2.42 -20.78 -5.44
C ILE A 121 2.94 -20.84 -6.88
N GLU A 122 2.11 -21.24 -7.83
CA GLU A 122 2.48 -21.26 -9.25
C GLU A 122 2.83 -19.87 -9.79
N ASP A 123 2.04 -18.85 -9.45
CA ASP A 123 2.26 -17.49 -9.92
C ASP A 123 3.51 -16.86 -9.28
N LEU A 124 3.81 -17.16 -8.01
CA LEU A 124 5.06 -16.73 -7.36
C LEU A 124 6.29 -17.43 -7.98
N LYS A 125 6.21 -18.74 -8.22
CA LYS A 125 7.26 -19.50 -8.92
C LYS A 125 7.46 -19.00 -10.35
N LEU A 126 6.38 -18.62 -11.03
CA LEU A 126 6.44 -18.02 -12.37
C LEU A 126 7.12 -16.65 -12.32
N ALA A 127 6.78 -15.80 -11.36
CA ALA A 127 7.42 -14.49 -11.18
C ALA A 127 8.94 -14.63 -11.05
N LYS A 128 9.40 -15.61 -10.26
CA LYS A 128 10.83 -15.91 -10.14
C LYS A 128 11.44 -16.41 -11.46
N LYS A 129 10.88 -17.49 -12.02
CA LYS A 129 11.46 -18.17 -13.20
C LYS A 129 11.41 -17.35 -14.48
N ALA A 130 10.38 -16.53 -14.67
CA ALA A 130 10.16 -15.79 -15.91
C ALA A 130 10.66 -14.35 -15.85
N TYR A 131 10.79 -13.75 -14.67
CA TYR A 131 11.26 -12.36 -14.52
C TYR A 131 12.60 -12.30 -13.79
N HIS A 132 12.67 -12.76 -12.54
CA HIS A 132 13.89 -12.65 -11.72
C HIS A 132 15.09 -13.36 -12.37
N ASP A 133 14.99 -14.67 -12.64
CA ASP A 133 16.13 -15.47 -13.09
C ASP A 133 16.68 -15.02 -14.45
N PRO A 134 15.83 -14.70 -15.47
CA PRO A 134 16.33 -14.18 -16.73
C PRO A 134 16.96 -12.78 -16.59
N MET A 135 16.39 -11.89 -15.75
CA MET A 135 16.98 -10.58 -15.53
C MET A 135 18.35 -10.66 -14.86
N LEU A 136 18.53 -11.61 -13.93
CA LEU A 136 19.82 -11.88 -13.29
C LEU A 136 20.82 -12.45 -14.31
N LYS A 137 20.43 -13.52 -15.02
CA LYS A 137 21.29 -14.24 -15.97
C LYS A 137 21.73 -13.37 -17.16
N LEU A 138 20.87 -12.49 -17.63
CA LEU A 138 21.17 -11.55 -18.73
C LEU A 138 21.76 -10.23 -18.24
N SER A 139 22.02 -10.11 -16.93
CA SER A 139 22.53 -8.89 -16.27
C SER A 139 21.73 -7.65 -16.69
N ILE A 140 20.41 -7.77 -16.73
CA ILE A 140 19.47 -6.67 -17.02
C ILE A 140 19.33 -5.79 -15.77
N MET A 141 19.35 -6.40 -14.59
CA MET A 141 19.41 -5.74 -13.29
C MET A 141 20.47 -6.43 -12.43
N THR A 142 21.01 -5.72 -11.44
CA THR A 142 22.00 -6.29 -10.51
C THR A 142 21.32 -7.24 -9.52
N GLU A 143 22.10 -8.13 -8.91
CA GLU A 143 21.59 -9.02 -7.85
C GLU A 143 20.99 -8.23 -6.68
N HIS A 144 21.64 -7.14 -6.28
CA HIS A 144 21.13 -6.27 -5.22
C HIS A 144 19.75 -5.67 -5.56
N GLU A 145 19.60 -5.17 -6.79
CA GLU A 145 18.33 -4.60 -7.26
C GLU A 145 17.23 -5.66 -7.35
N LEU A 146 17.56 -6.86 -7.83
CA LEU A 146 16.62 -7.98 -7.91
C LEU A 146 16.23 -8.49 -6.53
N ASN A 147 17.17 -8.56 -5.58
CA ASN A 147 16.86 -8.89 -4.18
C ASN A 147 15.95 -7.83 -3.53
N GLN A 148 16.11 -6.55 -3.87
CA GLN A 148 15.22 -5.50 -3.39
C GLN A 148 13.80 -5.62 -3.97
N ILE A 149 13.62 -6.12 -5.20
CA ILE A 149 12.31 -6.28 -5.84
C ILE A 149 11.64 -7.61 -5.47
N PHE A 150 12.39 -8.72 -5.50
CA PHE A 150 11.88 -10.09 -5.41
C PHE A 150 12.26 -10.81 -4.12
N GLY A 151 13.25 -10.34 -3.35
CA GLY A 151 13.91 -11.14 -2.31
C GLY A 151 12.99 -11.65 -1.19
N THR A 152 11.88 -10.96 -0.93
CA THR A 152 10.88 -11.38 0.05
C THR A 152 9.82 -12.33 -0.51
N LEU A 153 9.77 -12.58 -1.83
CA LEU A 153 8.87 -13.59 -2.43
C LEU A 153 9.29 -15.02 -2.11
N ASP A 154 10.61 -15.26 -2.03
CA ASP A 154 11.16 -16.60 -1.80
C ASP A 154 10.75 -17.19 -0.44
N SER A 155 10.53 -16.34 0.56
CA SER A 155 10.05 -16.78 1.88
C SER A 155 8.55 -17.05 1.92
N LEU A 156 7.76 -16.50 0.99
CA LEU A 156 6.32 -16.71 0.95
C LEU A 156 5.94 -18.05 0.32
N ILE A 157 6.74 -18.59 -0.60
CA ILE A 157 6.42 -19.85 -1.29
C ILE A 157 6.30 -21.03 -0.29
N PRO A 158 7.30 -21.30 0.59
CA PRO A 158 7.22 -22.41 1.54
C PRO A 158 6.05 -22.29 2.53
N LEU A 159 5.69 -21.05 2.90
CA LEU A 159 4.56 -20.76 3.79
C LEU A 159 3.24 -21.27 3.20
N HIS A 160 2.99 -21.01 1.92
CA HIS A 160 1.77 -21.47 1.24
C HIS A 160 1.83 -22.95 0.87
N GLU A 161 3.02 -23.49 0.59
CA GLU A 161 3.22 -24.93 0.39
C GLU A 161 2.87 -25.73 1.65
N ASP A 162 3.22 -25.23 2.84
CA ASP A 162 2.85 -25.84 4.13
C ASP A 162 1.33 -25.90 4.32
N LEU A 163 0.61 -24.77 4.15
CA LEU A 163 -0.86 -24.77 4.22
C LEU A 163 -1.47 -25.76 3.22
N LEU A 164 -0.99 -25.74 1.99
CA LEU A 164 -1.51 -26.62 0.94
C LEU A 164 -1.25 -28.10 1.26
N SER A 165 -0.11 -28.45 1.86
CA SER A 165 0.18 -29.80 2.32
C SER A 165 -0.81 -30.23 3.40
N ARG A 166 -0.98 -29.41 4.45
CA ARG A 166 -1.90 -29.71 5.56
C ARG A 166 -3.35 -29.87 5.09
N LEU A 167 -3.80 -29.02 4.15
CA LEU A 167 -5.14 -29.13 3.55
C LEU A 167 -5.31 -30.38 2.68
N ARG A 168 -4.23 -30.86 2.04
CA ARG A 168 -4.24 -32.11 1.27
C ARG A 168 -4.27 -33.32 2.18
N GLU A 169 -3.50 -33.31 3.27
CA GLU A 169 -3.46 -34.38 4.27
C GLU A 169 -4.79 -34.53 5.01
N ALA A 170 -5.47 -33.42 5.29
CA ALA A 170 -6.81 -33.43 5.89
C ALA A 170 -7.92 -33.90 4.94
N ARG A 171 -7.63 -34.01 3.64
CA ARG A 171 -8.60 -34.44 2.64
C ARG A 171 -8.67 -35.96 2.58
N LYS A 172 -9.88 -36.49 2.72
CA LYS A 172 -10.15 -37.92 2.62
C LYS A 172 -10.02 -38.44 1.18
N PRO A 173 -9.89 -39.77 0.99
CA PRO A 173 -9.87 -40.38 -0.34
C PRO A 173 -11.11 -40.09 -1.19
N ASP A 174 -12.26 -39.80 -0.57
CA ASP A 174 -13.50 -39.41 -1.25
C ASP A 174 -13.53 -37.92 -1.66
N GLY A 175 -12.45 -37.18 -1.40
CA GLY A 175 -12.31 -35.76 -1.72
C GLY A 175 -12.89 -34.81 -0.68
N SER A 176 -13.58 -35.31 0.35
CA SER A 176 -14.18 -34.49 1.41
C SER A 176 -13.15 -34.11 2.48
N THR A 177 -13.38 -32.97 3.12
CA THR A 177 -12.59 -32.47 4.26
C THR A 177 -13.52 -32.23 5.43
N ASP A 178 -13.39 -32.97 6.52
CA ASP A 178 -14.26 -32.84 7.68
C ASP A 178 -13.94 -31.55 8.45
N HIS A 179 -12.71 -31.46 8.96
CA HIS A 179 -12.25 -30.42 9.87
C HIS A 179 -11.02 -29.72 9.30
N MET A 180 -11.08 -28.41 9.16
CA MET A 180 -9.94 -27.60 8.70
C MET A 180 -9.73 -26.32 9.52
N GLY A 181 -10.64 -26.02 10.46
CA GLY A 181 -10.57 -24.79 11.23
C GLY A 181 -9.30 -24.70 12.08
N HIS A 182 -8.92 -25.80 12.74
CA HIS A 182 -7.68 -25.87 13.54
C HIS A 182 -6.42 -25.65 12.69
N ILE A 183 -6.36 -26.23 11.48
CA ILE A 183 -5.25 -26.04 10.54
C ILE A 183 -5.05 -24.55 10.23
N LEU A 184 -6.15 -23.82 10.01
CA LEU A 184 -6.08 -22.38 9.77
C LEU A 184 -5.63 -21.61 11.00
N VAL A 185 -6.18 -21.93 12.17
CA VAL A 185 -5.80 -21.26 13.43
C VAL A 185 -4.31 -21.42 13.71
N ASP A 186 -3.74 -22.60 13.44
CA ASP A 186 -2.32 -22.87 13.64
C ASP A 186 -1.44 -22.21 12.57
N TRP A 187 -1.92 -22.10 11.33
CA TRP A 187 -1.15 -21.58 10.21
C TRP A 187 -1.19 -20.05 10.06
N LEU A 188 -2.33 -19.42 10.34
CA LEU A 188 -2.55 -17.97 10.14
C LEU A 188 -1.48 -17.08 10.81
N PRO A 189 -0.99 -17.35 12.04
CA PRO A 189 0.09 -16.55 12.64
C PRO A 189 1.35 -16.47 11.79
N CYS A 190 1.64 -17.49 10.98
CA CYS A 190 2.81 -17.50 10.09
C CYS A 190 2.72 -16.44 8.97
N LEU A 191 1.55 -15.84 8.73
CA LEU A 191 1.38 -14.72 7.80
C LEU A 191 2.09 -13.44 8.25
N GLU A 192 2.62 -13.35 9.47
CA GLU A 192 3.44 -12.22 9.93
C GLU A 192 4.63 -11.90 9.01
N ILE A 193 5.14 -12.88 8.25
CA ILE A 193 6.20 -12.70 7.24
C ILE A 193 5.81 -11.65 6.17
N TYR A 194 4.50 -11.50 5.91
CA TYR A 194 3.99 -10.46 5.02
C TYR A 194 4.31 -9.03 5.47
N ASN A 195 4.59 -8.81 6.77
CA ASN A 195 5.03 -7.49 7.25
C ASN A 195 6.27 -7.01 6.49
N SER A 196 7.29 -7.87 6.37
CA SER A 196 8.52 -7.54 5.65
C SER A 196 8.26 -7.36 4.15
N TYR A 197 7.41 -8.22 3.57
CA TYR A 197 7.07 -8.17 2.15
C TYR A 197 6.37 -6.85 1.80
N CYS A 198 5.26 -6.55 2.47
CA CYS A 198 4.42 -5.39 2.21
C CYS A 198 5.13 -4.07 2.55
N SER A 199 5.91 -4.03 3.63
CA SER A 199 6.68 -2.83 4.00
C SER A 199 7.73 -2.44 2.97
N ASN A 200 8.32 -3.42 2.27
CA ASN A 200 9.31 -3.16 1.21
C ASN A 200 8.67 -2.74 -0.13
N GLN A 201 7.35 -2.92 -0.32
CA GLN A 201 6.71 -2.67 -1.63
C GLN A 201 6.88 -1.25 -2.14
N VAL A 202 6.93 -0.24 -1.26
CA VAL A 202 7.18 1.15 -1.65
C VAL A 202 8.56 1.32 -2.31
N ALA A 203 9.59 0.69 -1.75
CA ALA A 203 10.95 0.75 -2.25
C ALA A 203 11.11 -0.09 -3.52
N ALA A 204 10.54 -1.29 -3.55
CA ALA A 204 10.52 -2.17 -4.73
C ALA A 204 9.82 -1.47 -5.92
N LYS A 205 8.66 -0.85 -5.69
CA LYS A 205 7.93 -0.10 -6.72
C LYS A 205 8.73 1.07 -7.26
N ALA A 206 9.33 1.86 -6.36
CA ALA A 206 10.11 3.02 -6.75
C ALA A 206 11.34 2.61 -7.59
N LEU A 207 12.05 1.56 -7.19
CA LEU A 207 13.16 1.01 -7.95
C LEU A 207 12.70 0.48 -9.31
N LEU A 208 11.61 -0.28 -9.37
CA LEU A 208 11.06 -0.80 -10.63
C LEU A 208 10.64 0.33 -11.58
N ASP A 209 9.98 1.36 -11.08
CA ASP A 209 9.57 2.51 -11.89
C ASP A 209 10.76 3.32 -12.41
N HIS A 210 11.82 3.45 -11.62
CA HIS A 210 13.07 4.05 -12.07
C HIS A 210 13.72 3.19 -13.16
N LYS A 211 13.83 1.88 -12.93
CA LYS A 211 14.46 0.94 -13.86
C LYS A 211 13.69 0.76 -15.16
N LYS A 212 12.37 1.00 -15.19
CA LYS A 212 11.59 1.05 -16.43
C LYS A 212 12.06 2.14 -17.42
N GLN A 213 12.88 3.10 -16.98
CA GLN A 213 13.52 4.10 -17.86
C GLN A 213 14.73 3.52 -18.61
N ASP A 214 15.34 2.46 -18.10
CA ASP A 214 16.39 1.73 -18.81
C ASP A 214 15.78 0.93 -19.96
N HIS A 215 16.27 1.18 -21.18
CA HIS A 215 15.79 0.52 -22.39
C HIS A 215 15.86 -1.02 -22.30
N ARG A 216 16.90 -1.58 -21.66
CA ARG A 216 17.07 -3.05 -21.52
C ARG A 216 15.98 -3.65 -20.64
N VAL A 217 15.67 -2.98 -19.53
CA VAL A 217 14.60 -3.40 -18.62
C VAL A 217 13.24 -3.25 -19.30
N HIS A 218 12.99 -2.11 -19.94
CA HIS A 218 11.74 -1.85 -20.65
C HIS A 218 11.47 -2.90 -21.74
N ASP A 219 12.44 -3.14 -22.62
CA ASP A 219 12.34 -4.13 -23.70
C ASP A 219 12.09 -5.54 -23.14
N PHE A 220 12.80 -5.93 -22.09
CA PHE A 220 12.58 -7.23 -21.44
C PHE A 220 11.15 -7.37 -20.89
N LEU A 221 10.66 -6.37 -20.15
CA LEU A 221 9.30 -6.40 -19.60
C LEU A 221 8.23 -6.43 -20.71
N GLN A 222 8.48 -5.73 -21.82
CA GLN A 222 7.60 -5.74 -22.99
C GLN A 222 7.54 -7.13 -23.63
N ARG A 223 8.67 -7.82 -23.81
CA ARG A 223 8.71 -9.20 -24.32
C ARG A 223 7.96 -10.18 -23.39
N CYS A 224 8.03 -9.96 -22.08
CA CYS A 224 7.25 -10.75 -21.12
C CYS A 224 5.74 -10.54 -21.30
N LEU A 225 5.30 -9.29 -21.48
CA LEU A 225 3.88 -8.94 -21.75
C LEU A 225 3.34 -9.53 -23.07
N GLU A 226 4.21 -9.72 -24.05
CA GLU A 226 3.88 -10.35 -25.34
C GLU A 226 3.80 -11.87 -25.23
N SER A 227 4.48 -12.45 -24.25
CA SER A 227 4.53 -13.90 -24.02
C SER A 227 3.25 -14.42 -23.35
N PRO A 228 2.77 -15.64 -23.69
CA PRO A 228 1.52 -16.19 -23.14
C PRO A 228 1.50 -16.35 -21.62
N PHE A 229 2.66 -16.65 -20.99
CA PHE A 229 2.75 -16.90 -19.55
C PHE A 229 2.32 -15.69 -18.72
N SER A 230 2.51 -14.47 -19.22
CA SER A 230 2.19 -13.25 -18.47
C SER A 230 0.69 -13.06 -18.29
N ARG A 231 -0.13 -13.72 -19.12
CA ARG A 231 -1.60 -13.50 -19.18
C ARG A 231 -1.96 -12.01 -19.35
N LYS A 232 -1.10 -11.25 -20.04
CA LYS A 232 -1.19 -9.78 -20.22
C LYS A 232 -1.10 -8.98 -18.91
N LEU A 233 -0.57 -9.58 -17.85
CA LEU A 233 -0.27 -8.90 -16.59
C LEU A 233 1.19 -8.42 -16.60
N ASP A 234 1.42 -7.18 -16.18
CA ASP A 234 2.78 -6.67 -16.01
C ASP A 234 3.46 -7.24 -14.77
N LEU A 235 4.77 -7.03 -14.62
CA LEU A 235 5.54 -7.53 -13.48
C LEU A 235 4.95 -7.03 -12.14
N TRP A 236 4.52 -5.78 -12.07
CA TRP A 236 3.96 -5.22 -10.83
C TRP A 236 2.70 -5.97 -10.38
N ASN A 237 1.84 -6.37 -11.32
CA ASN A 237 0.68 -7.20 -11.01
C ASN A 237 1.07 -8.52 -10.35
N PHE A 238 2.18 -9.16 -10.76
CA PHE A 238 2.70 -10.37 -10.11
C PHE A 238 3.22 -10.09 -8.69
N LEU A 239 3.91 -8.97 -8.49
CA LEU A 239 4.38 -8.53 -7.17
C LEU A 239 3.21 -8.14 -6.24
N ASP A 240 2.06 -7.76 -6.78
CA ASP A 240 0.87 -7.46 -5.96
C ASP A 240 0.07 -8.71 -5.55
N ILE A 241 0.35 -9.89 -6.15
CA ILE A 241 -0.43 -11.11 -5.90
C ILE A 241 -0.46 -11.50 -4.41
N PRO A 242 0.67 -11.54 -3.66
CA PRO A 242 0.63 -11.87 -2.24
C PRO A 242 -0.32 -10.96 -1.46
N ARG A 243 -0.20 -9.65 -1.64
CA ARG A 243 -1.06 -8.66 -0.97
C ARG A 243 -2.53 -8.87 -1.34
N SER A 244 -2.81 -9.13 -2.61
CA SER A 244 -4.15 -9.45 -3.12
C SER A 244 -4.71 -10.77 -2.58
N ARG A 245 -3.86 -11.77 -2.32
CA ARG A 245 -4.29 -13.01 -1.65
C ARG A 245 -4.64 -12.77 -0.19
N LEU A 246 -3.78 -12.04 0.53
CA LEU A 246 -3.94 -11.80 1.96
C LEU A 246 -5.32 -11.21 2.28
N VAL A 247 -5.79 -10.25 1.47
CA VAL A 247 -7.09 -9.59 1.65
C VAL A 247 -8.30 -10.49 1.33
N LYS A 248 -8.10 -11.63 0.69
CA LYS A 248 -9.17 -12.58 0.33
C LYS A 248 -9.46 -13.59 1.43
N TYR A 249 -8.51 -13.89 2.32
CA TYR A 249 -8.72 -14.87 3.39
C TYR A 249 -9.99 -14.60 4.21
N PRO A 250 -10.28 -13.38 4.70
CA PRO A 250 -11.52 -13.14 5.44
C PRO A 250 -12.79 -13.49 4.65
N LEU A 251 -12.79 -13.31 3.32
CA LEU A 251 -13.93 -13.61 2.45
C LEU A 251 -14.08 -15.12 2.25
N LEU A 252 -12.97 -15.82 1.99
CA LEU A 252 -12.94 -17.27 1.83
C LEU A 252 -13.40 -17.98 3.11
N LEU A 253 -12.88 -17.57 4.27
CA LEU A 253 -13.24 -18.16 5.55
C LEU A 253 -14.72 -17.92 5.92
N ARG A 254 -15.27 -16.74 5.58
CA ARG A 254 -16.70 -16.45 5.79
C ARG A 254 -17.59 -17.31 4.91
N GLU A 255 -17.20 -17.59 3.67
CA GLU A 255 -17.99 -18.46 2.79
C GLU A 255 -17.98 -19.91 3.30
N ILE A 256 -16.85 -20.41 3.81
CA ILE A 256 -16.78 -21.73 4.46
C ILE A 256 -17.69 -21.75 5.71
N LEU A 257 -17.58 -20.72 6.58
CA LEU A 257 -18.38 -20.60 7.80
C LEU A 257 -19.88 -20.58 7.52
N LYS A 258 -20.32 -19.86 6.49
CA LYS A 258 -21.72 -19.76 6.06
C LYS A 258 -22.35 -21.12 5.77
N HIS A 259 -21.57 -22.04 5.18
CA HIS A 259 -22.04 -23.41 4.87
C HIS A 259 -21.71 -24.43 5.96
N THR A 260 -21.02 -24.02 7.04
CA THR A 260 -20.71 -24.89 8.18
C THR A 260 -21.93 -25.04 9.11
N PRO A 261 -22.35 -26.26 9.51
CA PRO A 261 -23.43 -26.46 10.48
C PRO A 261 -23.15 -25.81 11.84
N ASN A 262 -24.20 -25.51 12.61
CA ASN A 262 -24.06 -24.84 13.91
C ASN A 262 -23.31 -25.69 14.94
N GLU A 263 -23.59 -27.00 14.94
CA GLU A 263 -22.98 -27.97 15.87
C GLU A 263 -21.60 -28.46 15.42
N HIS A 264 -21.11 -28.00 14.26
CA HIS A 264 -19.84 -28.46 13.72
C HIS A 264 -18.67 -27.76 14.42
N PRO A 265 -17.63 -28.49 14.87
CA PRO A 265 -16.53 -27.92 15.67
C PRO A 265 -15.72 -26.85 14.91
N ASP A 266 -15.62 -26.93 13.57
CA ASP A 266 -14.98 -25.85 12.78
C ASP A 266 -15.66 -24.49 12.93
N ARG A 267 -16.92 -24.40 13.36
CA ARG A 267 -17.60 -23.11 13.46
C ARG A 267 -16.86 -22.16 14.42
N GLN A 268 -16.45 -22.65 15.59
CA GLN A 268 -15.69 -21.87 16.57
C GLN A 268 -14.30 -21.52 16.04
N HIS A 269 -13.60 -22.50 15.47
CA HIS A 269 -12.28 -22.28 14.86
C HIS A 269 -12.32 -21.26 13.71
N LEU A 270 -13.34 -21.31 12.84
CA LEU A 270 -13.49 -20.38 11.72
C LEU A 270 -13.80 -18.95 12.20
N HIS A 271 -14.64 -18.79 13.23
CA HIS A 271 -14.84 -17.48 13.85
C HIS A 271 -13.53 -16.92 14.42
N HIS A 272 -12.77 -17.75 15.14
CA HIS A 272 -11.47 -17.35 15.68
C HIS A 272 -10.47 -17.00 14.57
N ALA A 273 -10.36 -17.85 13.54
CA ALA A 273 -9.50 -17.63 12.38
C ALA A 273 -9.84 -16.35 11.63
N ILE A 274 -11.14 -16.02 11.44
CA ILE A 274 -11.59 -14.77 10.80
C ILE A 274 -11.13 -13.55 11.61
N ASN A 275 -11.29 -13.57 12.93
CA ASN A 275 -10.85 -12.46 13.78
C ASN A 275 -9.32 -12.33 13.77
N MET A 276 -8.61 -13.46 13.79
CA MET A 276 -7.15 -13.50 13.74
C MET A 276 -6.60 -12.91 12.45
N ILE A 277 -7.09 -13.34 11.28
CA ILE A 277 -6.63 -12.79 10.01
C ILE A 277 -6.95 -11.30 9.86
N GLN A 278 -8.07 -10.83 10.43
CA GLN A 278 -8.39 -9.41 10.45
C GLN A 278 -7.40 -8.61 11.29
N SER A 279 -6.99 -9.12 12.46
CA SER A 279 -5.96 -8.50 13.29
C SER A 279 -4.62 -8.46 12.56
N ILE A 280 -4.16 -9.59 12.04
CA ILE A 280 -2.90 -9.70 11.29
C ILE A 280 -2.88 -8.72 10.10
N MET A 281 -3.98 -8.61 9.36
CA MET A 281 -4.09 -7.65 8.26
C MET A 281 -4.04 -6.19 8.74
N ALA A 282 -4.66 -5.87 9.87
CA ALA A 282 -4.61 -4.53 10.44
C ALA A 282 -3.19 -4.14 10.88
N ASP A 283 -2.45 -5.10 11.44
CA ASP A 283 -1.06 -4.93 11.85
C ASP A 283 -0.14 -4.75 10.64
N ILE A 284 -0.29 -5.60 9.60
CA ILE A 284 0.45 -5.48 8.34
C ILE A 284 0.17 -4.13 7.66
N ASN A 285 -1.08 -3.70 7.61
CA ASN A 285 -1.44 -2.40 7.06
C ASN A 285 -0.78 -1.26 7.85
N THR A 286 -0.74 -1.40 9.18
CA THR A 286 -0.11 -0.43 10.08
C THR A 286 1.38 -0.30 9.80
N GLN A 287 2.10 -1.42 9.80
CA GLN A 287 3.53 -1.47 9.56
C GLN A 287 3.91 -1.02 8.15
N THR A 288 3.10 -1.38 7.15
CA THR A 288 3.29 -0.97 5.75
C THR A 288 3.18 0.55 5.62
N GLY A 289 2.17 1.17 6.22
CA GLY A 289 2.01 2.62 6.20
C GLY A 289 3.10 3.38 6.94
N GLU A 290 3.58 2.85 8.08
CA GLU A 290 4.72 3.44 8.79
C GLU A 290 6.02 3.34 7.99
N SER A 291 6.23 2.20 7.32
CA SER A 291 7.40 2.00 6.46
C SER A 291 7.36 2.89 5.23
N GLU A 292 6.18 3.11 4.63
CA GLU A 292 5.98 4.07 3.56
C GLU A 292 6.24 5.52 4.02
N CYS A 293 5.72 5.89 5.20
CA CYS A 293 5.98 7.19 5.81
C CYS A 293 7.50 7.40 6.01
N ARG A 294 8.19 6.41 6.60
CA ARG A 294 9.64 6.43 6.80
C ARG A 294 10.40 6.55 5.48
N TYR A 295 10.02 5.75 4.48
CA TYR A 295 10.65 5.72 3.16
C TYR A 295 10.67 7.10 2.50
N TYR A 296 9.57 7.84 2.57
CA TYR A 296 9.47 9.18 2.00
C TYR A 296 10.19 10.24 2.84
N LYS A 297 10.12 10.15 4.18
CA LYS A 297 10.83 11.06 5.09
C LYS A 297 12.33 11.04 4.88
N GLU A 298 12.92 9.85 4.74
CA GLU A 298 14.36 9.67 4.48
C GLU A 298 14.82 10.27 3.14
N ARG A 299 13.88 10.53 2.23
CA ARG A 299 14.14 11.09 0.89
C ARG A 299 13.79 12.58 0.79
N LEU A 300 13.36 13.22 1.87
CA LEU A 300 13.14 14.66 1.90
C LEU A 300 14.50 15.40 1.92
N LEU A 301 14.68 16.32 0.98
CA LEU A 301 15.84 17.20 0.91
C LEU A 301 15.42 18.61 1.32
N TYR A 302 16.23 19.21 2.16
CA TYR A 302 15.95 20.51 2.77
C TYR A 302 17.07 21.46 2.39
N LEU A 303 16.72 22.59 1.78
CA LEU A 303 17.71 23.59 1.34
C LEU A 303 17.94 24.69 2.38
N GLU A 304 16.89 25.04 3.13
CA GLU A 304 16.93 26.13 4.09
C GLU A 304 16.85 25.56 5.51
N SER A 305 17.56 26.16 6.47
CA SER A 305 17.58 25.72 7.87
C SER A 305 16.19 25.74 8.51
N GLY A 306 15.33 26.68 8.12
CA GLY A 306 13.96 26.79 8.64
C GLY A 306 12.99 25.70 8.16
N GLN A 307 13.36 24.91 7.13
CA GLN A 307 12.47 23.90 6.54
C GLN A 307 12.39 22.59 7.33
N ARG A 308 13.29 22.37 8.31
CA ARG A 308 13.18 21.24 9.24
C ARG A 308 12.03 21.52 10.20
N ASP A 309 11.11 20.57 10.31
CA ASP A 309 9.94 20.68 11.18
C ASP A 309 9.77 19.38 11.97
N LEU A 310 9.63 19.51 13.29
CA LEU A 310 9.45 18.38 14.21
C LEU A 310 8.21 17.55 13.88
N LEU A 311 7.18 18.16 13.28
CA LEU A 311 5.96 17.45 12.84
C LEU A 311 6.26 16.43 11.74
N ILE A 312 7.25 16.70 10.88
CA ILE A 312 7.69 15.73 9.88
C ILE A 312 8.40 14.56 10.59
N ASP A 313 9.31 14.88 11.52
CA ASP A 313 10.10 13.89 12.25
C ASP A 313 9.25 12.99 13.16
N SER A 314 8.20 13.54 13.80
CA SER A 314 7.26 12.78 14.63
C SER A 314 6.20 12.01 13.84
N SER A 315 5.98 12.35 12.55
CA SER A 315 4.97 11.69 11.72
C SER A 315 5.25 10.21 11.53
N ARG A 316 4.24 9.38 11.82
CA ARG A 316 4.23 7.93 11.56
C ARG A 316 3.26 7.53 10.45
N ILE A 317 2.30 8.41 10.14
CA ILE A 317 1.27 8.16 9.15
C ILE A 317 1.44 9.16 8.00
N LEU A 318 1.52 8.63 6.79
CA LEU A 318 1.36 9.39 5.56
C LEU A 318 -0.07 9.16 5.07
N SER A 319 -0.92 10.19 5.08
CA SER A 319 -2.34 10.07 4.72
C SER A 319 -2.50 9.97 3.19
N CYS A 320 -1.79 10.82 2.45
CA CYS A 320 -1.72 10.72 1.00
C CYS A 320 -0.51 11.46 0.44
N HIS A 321 -0.13 11.12 -0.79
CA HIS A 321 0.91 11.82 -1.51
C HIS A 321 0.74 11.68 -3.03
N GLY A 322 1.34 12.58 -3.80
CA GLY A 322 1.33 12.45 -5.25
C GLY A 322 1.69 13.71 -5.99
N GLU A 323 1.68 13.60 -7.32
CA GLU A 323 2.02 14.71 -8.21
C GLU A 323 0.85 15.68 -8.38
N LEU A 324 1.13 16.97 -8.18
CA LEU A 324 0.20 18.07 -8.40
C LEU A 324 0.91 19.18 -9.20
N LYS A 325 0.18 19.94 -10.02
CA LYS A 325 0.75 21.13 -10.68
C LYS A 325 0.30 22.38 -9.96
N ASN A 326 1.16 23.39 -9.85
CA ASN A 326 0.70 24.70 -9.37
C ASN A 326 0.10 25.57 -10.50
N ASN A 327 -0.43 26.73 -10.14
CA ASN A 327 -0.96 27.73 -11.09
C ASN A 327 0.08 28.29 -12.10
N ARG A 328 1.37 28.01 -11.92
CA ARG A 328 2.46 28.34 -12.85
C ARG A 328 2.86 27.16 -13.74
N GLY A 329 2.15 26.02 -13.64
CA GLY A 329 2.45 24.80 -14.37
C GLY A 329 3.64 23.99 -13.84
N VAL A 330 4.22 24.39 -12.70
CA VAL A 330 5.33 23.64 -12.08
C VAL A 330 4.78 22.35 -11.49
N LYS A 331 5.38 21.22 -11.85
CA LYS A 331 5.11 19.92 -11.23
C LYS A 331 5.72 19.87 -9.83
N LEU A 332 4.90 19.52 -8.86
CA LEU A 332 5.23 19.37 -7.45
C LEU A 332 4.84 17.97 -7.01
N HIS A 333 5.53 17.43 -6.01
CA HIS A 333 5.09 16.24 -5.31
C HIS A 333 4.71 16.65 -3.90
N VAL A 334 3.45 16.45 -3.54
CA VAL A 334 2.91 16.88 -2.24
C VAL A 334 2.78 15.65 -1.35
N PHE A 335 3.12 15.82 -0.08
CA PHE A 335 2.93 14.82 0.98
C PHE A 335 2.01 15.41 2.04
N LEU A 336 0.96 14.69 2.40
CA LEU A 336 0.13 14.99 3.56
C LEU A 336 0.42 13.93 4.62
N PHE A 337 1.28 14.28 5.57
CA PHE A 337 1.46 13.50 6.78
C PHE A 337 0.31 13.77 7.75
N GLN A 338 0.28 13.02 8.86
CA GLN A 338 -0.74 13.13 9.91
C GLN A 338 -0.97 14.59 10.34
N ASP A 339 0.11 15.30 10.67
CA ASP A 339 0.04 16.63 11.29
C ASP A 339 0.62 17.75 10.41
N VAL A 340 1.17 17.43 9.24
CA VAL A 340 1.86 18.40 8.38
C VAL A 340 1.74 18.08 6.88
N LEU A 341 1.46 19.12 6.08
CA LEU A 341 1.51 19.07 4.63
C LEU A 341 2.85 19.62 4.13
N VAL A 342 3.54 18.84 3.31
CA VAL A 342 4.87 19.16 2.76
C VAL A 342 4.79 19.24 1.23
N VAL A 343 5.22 20.37 0.69
CA VAL A 343 5.24 20.61 -0.76
C VAL A 343 6.67 20.48 -1.26
N THR A 344 6.90 19.59 -2.23
CA THR A 344 8.24 19.29 -2.73
C THR A 344 8.33 19.34 -4.25
N ARG A 345 9.56 19.32 -4.76
CA ARG A 345 9.92 19.02 -6.15
C ARG A 345 10.67 17.70 -6.18
N ALA A 346 10.25 16.77 -7.03
CA ALA A 346 10.98 15.55 -7.26
C ALA A 346 12.30 15.88 -7.99
N VAL A 347 13.42 15.38 -7.45
CA VAL A 347 14.77 15.54 -8.00
C VAL A 347 15.48 14.20 -7.96
N THR A 348 16.33 13.92 -8.95
CA THR A 348 17.18 12.72 -8.93
C THR A 348 18.55 13.08 -8.37
N GLN A 349 18.96 12.45 -7.29
CA GLN A 349 20.27 12.61 -6.66
C GLN A 349 20.92 11.24 -6.50
N ASN A 350 22.14 11.05 -7.03
CA ASN A 350 22.86 9.76 -6.98
C ASN A 350 22.02 8.56 -7.45
N GLU A 351 21.33 8.71 -8.59
CA GLU A 351 20.40 7.71 -9.16
C GLU A 351 19.18 7.36 -8.28
N GLN A 352 18.97 8.07 -7.16
CA GLN A 352 17.81 7.91 -6.31
C GLN A 352 16.84 9.08 -6.49
N LEU A 353 15.54 8.77 -6.43
CA LEU A 353 14.50 9.78 -6.41
C LEU A 353 14.38 10.39 -5.02
N CYS A 354 14.64 11.68 -4.92
CA CYS A 354 14.54 12.48 -3.71
C CYS A 354 13.52 13.63 -3.89
N TYR A 355 13.11 14.22 -2.78
CA TYR A 355 12.03 15.19 -2.73
C TYR A 355 12.49 16.47 -2.05
N GLN A 356 12.86 17.46 -2.86
CA GLN A 356 13.35 18.74 -2.38
C GLN A 356 12.20 19.64 -1.94
N LEU A 357 12.22 20.10 -0.69
CA LEU A 357 11.19 21.00 -0.17
C LEU A 357 11.14 22.29 -1.00
N TYR A 358 9.92 22.65 -1.42
CA TYR A 358 9.67 23.82 -2.24
C TYR A 358 9.40 25.07 -1.39
N ARG A 359 8.76 24.88 -0.24
CA ARG A 359 8.37 25.90 0.75
C ARG A 359 8.38 25.30 2.16
N GLN A 360 8.14 26.15 3.15
CA GLN A 360 7.98 25.75 4.54
C GLN A 360 6.85 24.72 4.69
N PRO A 361 7.03 23.69 5.54
CA PRO A 361 5.95 22.76 5.89
C PRO A 361 4.74 23.49 6.47
N ILE A 362 3.54 22.96 6.22
CA ILE A 362 2.27 23.58 6.62
C ILE A 362 1.60 22.68 7.66
N PRO A 363 1.58 23.06 8.94
CA PRO A 363 0.88 22.30 9.97
C PRO A 363 -0.62 22.16 9.63
N VAL A 364 -1.17 20.95 9.77
CA VAL A 364 -2.57 20.64 9.41
C VAL A 364 -3.57 21.44 10.26
N ARG A 365 -3.21 21.75 11.51
CA ARG A 365 -4.00 22.64 12.39
C ARG A 365 -4.25 24.02 11.76
N ASP A 366 -3.22 24.58 11.12
CA ASP A 366 -3.22 25.92 10.53
C ASP A 366 -3.67 25.91 9.05
N LEU A 367 -3.83 24.71 8.48
CA LEU A 367 -4.20 24.50 7.09
C LEU A 367 -5.71 24.72 6.88
N GLN A 368 -6.05 25.59 5.94
CA GLN A 368 -7.39 25.74 5.37
C GLN A 368 -7.35 25.33 3.89
N TRP A 369 -8.47 24.87 3.35
CA TRP A 369 -8.58 24.51 1.94
C TRP A 369 -9.85 25.07 1.32
N GLU A 370 -9.80 25.34 0.02
CA GLU A 370 -10.92 25.80 -0.78
C GLU A 370 -11.01 24.95 -2.05
N ASP A 371 -12.21 24.46 -2.36
CA ASP A 371 -12.50 23.82 -3.64
C ASP A 371 -12.76 24.94 -4.68
N LEU A 372 -11.94 24.99 -5.73
CA LEU A 372 -12.04 26.00 -6.77
C LEU A 372 -12.80 25.47 -7.99
N GLN A 373 -13.70 26.28 -8.52
CA GLN A 373 -14.45 25.91 -9.71
C GLN A 373 -13.56 25.97 -10.96
N ASP A 374 -13.90 25.14 -11.94
CA ASP A 374 -13.20 25.10 -13.21
C ASP A 374 -13.27 26.49 -13.90
N GLY A 375 -12.10 27.07 -14.21
CA GLY A 375 -12.01 28.41 -14.81
C GLY A 375 -11.82 29.57 -13.83
N GLU A 376 -11.90 29.34 -12.52
CA GLU A 376 -11.73 30.38 -11.50
C GLU A 376 -10.27 30.89 -11.40
N ILE A 377 -9.31 30.02 -11.70
CA ILE A 377 -7.88 30.37 -11.66
C ILE A 377 -7.43 31.05 -12.95
N ARG A 378 -6.83 32.24 -12.78
CA ARG A 378 -5.99 32.88 -13.80
C ARG A 378 -4.59 32.29 -13.73
N LEU A 379 -4.21 31.51 -14.74
CA LEU A 379 -2.86 30.95 -14.86
C LEU A 379 -1.84 32.09 -15.11
N GLY A 380 -0.76 32.12 -14.33
CA GLY A 380 0.30 33.11 -14.48
C GLY A 380 1.38 32.64 -15.45
N GLY A 381 1.59 33.36 -16.57
CA GLY A 381 2.62 33.06 -17.57
C GLY A 381 2.41 33.82 -18.89
N SER A 382 3.50 34.05 -19.64
CA SER A 382 3.56 34.84 -20.87
C SER A 382 2.95 34.13 -22.10
N ILE A 383 1.68 33.74 -22.04
CA ILE A 383 0.93 33.29 -23.23
C ILE A 383 -0.44 33.94 -23.21
N ARG A 384 -0.46 35.22 -23.56
CA ARG A 384 -1.66 35.96 -23.91
C ARG A 384 -1.96 35.63 -25.38
N GLY A 385 -2.60 34.49 -25.65
CA GLY A 385 -2.82 34.05 -27.03
C GLY A 385 -3.86 32.94 -27.19
N ALA A 386 -5.05 33.32 -27.66
CA ALA A 386 -5.98 32.63 -28.57
C ALA A 386 -6.37 31.14 -28.38
N PHE A 387 -5.92 30.44 -27.36
CA PHE A 387 -6.37 29.06 -27.08
C PHE A 387 -6.93 29.00 -25.66
N SER A 388 -8.26 29.07 -25.55
CA SER A 388 -8.98 28.64 -24.35
C SER A 388 -8.77 27.13 -24.20
N ASN A 389 -7.61 26.74 -23.65
CA ASN A 389 -7.38 25.36 -23.29
C ASN A 389 -8.09 25.13 -21.95
N ASN A 390 -9.40 24.89 -22.06
CA ASN A 390 -10.33 24.73 -20.96
C ASN A 390 -9.92 23.58 -20.03
N GLU A 391 -8.97 22.71 -20.40
CA GLU A 391 -8.42 21.67 -19.53
C GLU A 391 -7.38 22.21 -18.53
N ARG A 392 -6.69 23.30 -18.86
CA ARG A 392 -5.59 23.84 -18.03
C ARG A 392 -6.08 24.59 -16.79
N THR A 393 -7.37 24.92 -16.73
CA THR A 393 -8.01 25.65 -15.63
C THR A 393 -8.95 24.76 -14.80
N LYS A 394 -8.99 23.45 -15.08
CA LYS A 394 -9.84 22.47 -14.37
C LYS A 394 -9.12 21.81 -13.22
N ASN A 395 -9.91 21.26 -12.30
CA ASN A 395 -9.46 20.38 -11.22
C ASN A 395 -8.50 21.07 -10.24
N PHE A 396 -8.70 22.36 -9.99
CA PHE A 396 -7.91 23.09 -8.99
C PHE A 396 -8.56 23.06 -7.60
N PHE A 397 -7.70 23.13 -6.59
CA PHE A 397 -8.05 23.47 -5.22
C PHE A 397 -6.98 24.39 -4.63
N ARG A 398 -7.33 25.13 -3.58
CA ARG A 398 -6.41 26.03 -2.87
C ARG A 398 -6.14 25.50 -1.48
N VAL A 399 -4.90 25.64 -1.03
CA VAL A 399 -4.49 25.52 0.37
C VAL A 399 -4.08 26.90 0.86
N VAL A 400 -4.62 27.31 2.00
CA VAL A 400 -4.41 28.61 2.63
C VAL A 400 -3.89 28.38 4.04
N PHE A 401 -2.86 29.11 4.44
CA PHE A 401 -2.26 28.99 5.77
C PHE A 401 -1.67 30.31 6.23
N ARG A 402 -1.53 30.48 7.55
CA ARG A 402 -0.87 31.66 8.12
C ARG A 402 0.57 31.32 8.44
N SER A 403 1.49 32.14 7.97
CA SER A 403 2.93 32.03 8.28
C SER A 403 3.48 33.42 8.55
N GLY A 404 4.05 33.64 9.74
CA GLY A 404 4.60 34.93 10.15
C GLY A 404 3.60 36.09 10.13
N GLY A 405 2.32 35.81 10.43
CA GLY A 405 1.23 36.81 10.39
C GLY A 405 0.71 37.16 8.98
N GLN A 406 1.34 36.64 7.92
CA GLN A 406 0.87 36.80 6.55
C GLN A 406 0.10 35.55 6.08
N LEU A 407 -0.94 35.79 5.27
CA LEU A 407 -1.71 34.73 4.63
C LEU A 407 -0.96 34.25 3.39
N GLN A 408 -0.55 33.00 3.37
CA GLN A 408 0.07 32.35 2.21
C GLN A 408 -0.93 31.42 1.54
N THR A 409 -0.80 31.27 0.21
CA THR A 409 -1.69 30.42 -0.58
C THR A 409 -0.93 29.57 -1.60
N HIS A 410 -1.37 28.33 -1.74
CA HIS A 410 -0.94 27.41 -2.79
C HIS A 410 -2.14 26.91 -3.58
N CYS A 411 -2.15 27.14 -4.89
CA CYS A 411 -3.13 26.54 -5.79
C CYS A 411 -2.54 25.27 -6.40
N PHE A 412 -3.25 24.16 -6.31
CA PHE A 412 -2.87 22.88 -6.87
C PHE A 412 -3.88 22.41 -7.90
N GLN A 413 -3.40 21.83 -8.98
CA GLN A 413 -4.15 21.17 -10.03
C GLN A 413 -3.92 19.66 -9.93
N ALA A 414 -5.01 18.91 -9.79
CA ALA A 414 -5.00 17.45 -9.87
C ALA A 414 -5.05 16.95 -11.33
N SER A 415 -4.73 15.68 -11.57
CA SER A 415 -4.79 15.07 -12.91
C SER A 415 -6.20 15.07 -13.51
N ASP A 416 -7.19 14.86 -12.65
CA ASP A 416 -8.60 14.71 -13.01
C ASP A 416 -9.50 15.04 -11.80
N ALA A 417 -10.81 15.10 -12.04
CA ALA A 417 -11.79 15.44 -11.02
C ALA A 417 -11.81 14.42 -9.86
N PHE A 418 -11.54 13.14 -10.14
CA PHE A 418 -11.51 12.13 -9.10
C PHE A 418 -10.29 12.29 -8.20
N ASN A 419 -9.09 12.49 -8.79
CA ASN A 419 -7.86 12.77 -8.06
C ASN A 419 -8.03 14.02 -7.16
N LYS A 420 -8.63 15.10 -7.68
CA LYS A 420 -8.99 16.30 -6.89
C LYS A 420 -9.85 15.94 -5.68
N GLN A 421 -10.92 15.17 -5.87
CA GLN A 421 -11.81 14.78 -4.78
C GLN A 421 -11.10 13.91 -3.74
N GLN A 422 -10.18 13.05 -4.15
CA GLN A 422 -9.38 12.28 -3.18
C GLN A 422 -8.48 13.18 -2.33
N TRP A 423 -7.76 14.13 -2.92
CA TRP A 423 -6.95 15.10 -2.15
C TRP A 423 -7.81 15.87 -1.14
N LEU A 424 -8.94 16.42 -1.58
CA LEU A 424 -9.85 17.15 -0.71
C LEU A 424 -10.37 16.29 0.45
N ASN A 425 -10.73 15.03 0.18
CA ASN A 425 -11.17 14.10 1.22
C ASN A 425 -10.06 13.78 2.22
N CYS A 426 -8.82 13.57 1.76
CA CYS A 426 -7.69 13.30 2.65
C CYS A 426 -7.36 14.50 3.54
N ILE A 427 -7.37 15.72 2.98
CA ILE A 427 -7.14 16.94 3.74
C ILE A 427 -8.22 17.11 4.81
N ARG A 428 -9.49 16.86 4.44
CA ARG A 428 -10.62 16.93 5.38
C ARG A 428 -10.44 15.95 6.54
N GLN A 429 -10.17 14.67 6.23
CA GLN A 429 -9.96 13.63 7.25
C GLN A 429 -8.77 13.94 8.16
N ALA A 430 -7.66 14.45 7.61
CA ALA A 430 -6.52 14.85 8.41
C ALA A 430 -6.88 15.99 9.39
N LYS A 431 -7.65 16.99 8.94
CA LYS A 431 -8.07 18.10 9.81
C LYS A 431 -9.06 17.64 10.90
N GLU A 432 -9.97 16.73 10.58
CA GLU A 432 -10.90 16.12 11.55
C GLU A 432 -10.15 15.29 12.61
N ALA A 433 -9.11 14.55 12.21
CA ALA A 433 -8.28 13.76 13.13
C ALA A 433 -7.49 14.63 14.12
N VAL A 434 -6.98 15.79 13.69
CA VAL A 434 -6.31 16.74 14.58
C VAL A 434 -7.30 17.38 15.56
N GLY A 435 -8.49 17.76 15.10
CA GLY A 435 -9.52 18.37 15.94
C GLY A 435 -10.08 17.43 17.02
N SER A 436 -10.17 16.12 16.74
CA SER A 436 -10.62 15.14 17.73
C SER A 436 -9.58 14.87 18.82
N ALA A 437 -8.28 14.90 18.49
CA ALA A 437 -7.20 14.74 19.46
C ALA A 437 -7.14 15.88 20.50
N GLU A 438 -7.52 17.10 20.14
CA GLU A 438 -7.58 18.25 21.08
C GLU A 438 -8.78 18.18 22.04
N SER A 439 -9.77 17.33 21.77
CA SER A 439 -10.98 17.17 22.58
C SER A 439 -10.90 16.04 23.62
N ASP A 440 -9.84 15.22 23.62
CA ASP A 440 -9.62 14.17 24.62
C ASP A 440 -8.88 14.75 25.85
N PRO A 441 -9.52 14.88 27.03
CA PRO A 441 -8.97 15.58 28.21
C PRO A 441 -7.82 14.84 28.91
N ARG A 442 -7.16 13.87 28.26
CA ARG A 442 -6.11 13.03 28.85
C ARG A 442 -4.67 13.46 28.55
N PHE A 443 -4.45 14.52 27.78
CA PHE A 443 -3.12 15.08 27.54
C PHE A 443 -3.15 16.62 27.64
N PRO A 444 -2.51 17.24 28.66
CA PRO A 444 -2.39 18.69 28.70
C PRO A 444 -1.44 19.17 27.59
N SER A 445 -1.84 20.22 26.90
CA SER A 445 -1.10 20.88 25.84
C SER A 445 0.22 21.44 26.37
N VAL A 446 1.33 21.13 25.68
CA VAL A 446 2.62 21.79 25.89
C VAL A 446 2.48 23.21 25.33
N GLN A 447 2.16 24.16 26.20
CA GLN A 447 2.20 25.58 25.87
C GLN A 447 3.66 26.02 25.77
N THR A 448 4.10 26.30 24.55
CA THR A 448 5.36 26.99 24.26
C THR A 448 5.27 28.42 24.79
N ALA A 449 5.81 28.66 25.99
CA ALA A 449 5.99 30.01 26.51
C ALA A 449 7.24 30.64 25.89
N CYS A 450 7.06 31.40 24.81
CA CYS A 450 8.04 32.38 24.36
C CYS A 450 7.30 33.58 23.81
N GLN A 451 7.13 34.63 24.63
CA GLN A 451 7.06 36.00 24.13
C GLN A 451 7.47 37.01 25.21
N ASP A 452 8.48 37.79 24.82
CA ASP A 452 8.65 39.23 25.04
C ASP A 452 8.82 39.81 26.44
N ARG A 453 10.06 40.24 26.71
CA ARG A 453 10.33 41.61 27.18
C ARG A 453 11.67 42.11 26.66
N ALA A 454 11.61 43.04 25.72
CA ALA A 454 12.71 43.92 25.36
C ALA A 454 12.43 45.33 25.94
N ARG A 455 13.42 45.92 26.63
CA ARG A 455 13.94 47.30 26.44
C ARG A 455 14.96 47.70 27.54
N PRO A 456 15.80 48.74 27.29
CA PRO A 456 17.26 48.63 27.37
C PRO A 456 17.88 49.49 28.49
N CYS A 457 19.18 49.27 28.78
CA CYS A 457 20.04 50.31 29.36
C CYS A 457 21.49 50.16 28.90
N SER A 458 22.05 51.30 28.54
CA SER A 458 23.40 51.61 28.09
C SER A 458 24.39 51.76 29.26
N ASP A 459 25.67 51.55 28.93
CA ASP A 459 26.91 52.09 29.51
C ASP A 459 27.19 51.91 31.01
N ILE A 460 28.34 51.30 31.35
CA ILE A 460 29.49 51.94 32.04
C ILE A 460 30.63 50.91 32.23
N MET A 461 31.84 51.46 32.27
CA MET A 461 33.20 50.93 32.12
C MET A 461 33.70 49.86 33.11
N MET A 462 34.78 49.19 32.67
CA MET A 462 35.98 48.71 33.39
C MET A 462 35.89 48.49 34.91
N ASP A 463 36.28 47.30 35.36
CA ASP A 463 37.54 47.22 36.11
C ASP A 463 38.20 45.83 36.05
N THR A 464 39.51 45.85 36.24
CA THR A 464 40.48 44.77 36.06
C THR A 464 40.96 44.35 37.45
N THR A 465 41.05 43.05 37.78
CA THR A 465 42.02 42.59 38.80
C THR A 465 42.27 41.09 38.72
N ASP A 466 43.56 40.76 38.71
CA ASP A 466 44.20 39.45 38.85
C ASP A 466 43.74 38.63 40.07
N ALA A 467 43.78 37.30 39.92
CA ALA A 467 44.39 36.43 40.91
C ALA A 467 44.69 35.05 40.28
N SER A 468 45.99 34.77 40.17
CA SER A 468 46.62 33.50 39.86
C SER A 468 46.55 32.51 41.03
N ALA A 469 46.41 31.22 40.71
CA ALA A 469 46.91 30.12 41.56
C ALA A 469 47.15 28.87 40.70
N ASP A 470 48.43 28.52 40.57
CA ASP A 470 48.96 27.26 40.06
C ASP A 470 48.53 26.07 40.95
N LEU A 471 48.27 24.90 40.36
CA LEU A 471 49.14 23.72 40.55
C LEU A 471 48.78 22.56 39.60
N SER A 472 49.83 22.00 39.04
CA SER A 472 50.00 20.86 38.15
C SER A 472 50.05 19.52 38.88
N THR A 473 49.58 18.43 38.25
CA THR A 473 50.15 17.05 38.30
C THR A 473 49.34 16.13 37.36
N GLU A 474 49.83 15.83 36.16
CA GLU A 474 50.53 14.59 35.75
C GLU A 474 49.73 13.28 35.82
N CYS A 475 49.46 12.70 34.64
CA CYS A 475 49.17 11.27 34.42
C CYS A 475 50.40 10.40 34.69
N PRO A 476 50.25 9.09 35.01
CA PRO A 476 50.70 8.04 34.06
C PRO A 476 49.82 6.73 34.15
N PRO A 477 50.20 5.54 33.60
CA PRO A 477 49.60 5.02 32.36
C PRO A 477 49.02 3.57 32.41
N MET A 478 48.32 3.23 31.32
CA MET A 478 48.02 1.94 30.66
C MET A 478 48.45 0.60 31.32
N HIS A 479 47.49 -0.34 31.40
CA HIS A 479 47.76 -1.77 31.24
C HIS A 479 46.77 -2.41 30.24
N LEU A 480 47.34 -2.97 29.17
CA LEU A 480 46.71 -3.85 28.18
C LEU A 480 46.56 -5.25 28.80
N THR A 481 45.40 -5.89 28.66
CA THR A 481 45.26 -7.34 28.89
C THR A 481 44.56 -7.99 27.71
N ASP A 482 45.25 -8.99 27.19
CA ASP A 482 44.91 -9.84 26.04
C ASP A 482 43.55 -10.54 26.18
N ILE A 483 42.77 -10.54 25.10
CA ILE A 483 41.65 -11.47 24.90
C ILE A 483 42.08 -12.49 23.87
N THR A 484 42.46 -13.67 24.36
CA THR A 484 42.73 -14.88 23.58
C THR A 484 41.44 -15.46 23.01
N VAL A 485 41.40 -15.59 21.68
CA VAL A 485 40.41 -16.34 20.91
C VAL A 485 40.77 -17.82 20.93
N THR A 486 39.88 -18.69 21.43
CA THR A 486 39.97 -20.15 21.28
C THR A 486 39.13 -20.64 20.09
N PRO A 487 39.68 -21.48 19.19
CA PRO A 487 38.92 -22.08 18.10
C PRO A 487 38.29 -23.42 18.51
N VAL A 488 37.03 -23.65 18.13
CA VAL A 488 36.42 -24.99 18.15
C VAL A 488 36.65 -25.64 16.79
N LYS A 489 37.16 -26.87 16.84
CA LYS A 489 37.57 -27.73 15.73
C LYS A 489 36.40 -28.51 15.12
N VAL A 490 36.46 -28.57 13.78
CA VAL A 490 35.97 -29.56 12.79
C VAL A 490 34.48 -29.82 12.74
#